data_AF-A0A3P8UGJ4-F1
#
_entry.id   AF-A0A3P8UGJ4-F1
#
_cell.length_a   1.000
_cell.length_b   1.000
_cell.length_c   1.000
_cell.angle_alpha   90.00
_cell.angle_beta   90.00
_cell.angle_gamma   90.00
#
_symmetry.space_group_name_H-M   'P 1'
#
loop_
_entity.id
_entity.type
_entity.pdbx_description
1 polymer ?
#
loop_
_entity_poly.entity_id
_entity_poly.type
_entity_poly.pdbx_seq_one_letter_code
_entity_poly.pdbx_strand_id
1 'polypeptide(L)' 'MIHFNEVPITPETLCRDVVELCKEPGEGDCYLSEAWRGSERVVGEGERMMEVLLQWGQQRGEVRYLLHHRRAPAQEAGR' A
#
# COMPACT_ATOMS: atom_id res chain seq x y z
N MET A 1 9.01 11.89 -9.19
CA MET A 1 9.83 11.69 -7.98
C MET A 1 9.17 10.56 -7.21
N ILE A 2 9.81 9.40 -7.10
CA ILE A 2 9.30 8.32 -6.26
C ILE A 2 9.45 8.76 -4.80
N HIS A 3 8.35 8.87 -4.07
CA HIS A 3 8.39 9.21 -2.65
C HIS A 3 8.53 7.90 -1.87
N PHE A 4 9.53 7.84 -1.00
CA PHE A 4 9.73 6.71 -0.11
C PHE A 4 9.34 7.16 1.29
N ASN A 5 8.39 6.44 1.90
CA ASN A 5 8.01 6.67 3.28
C ASN A 5 8.43 5.47 4.13
N GLU A 6 9.15 5.71 5.21
CA GLU A 6 9.50 4.69 6.19
C GLU A 6 8.46 4.70 7.30
N VAL A 7 7.54 3.74 7.25
CA VAL A 7 6.48 3.61 8.25
C VAL A 7 6.88 2.56 9.28
N PRO A 8 6.96 2.91 10.58
CA PRO A 8 7.21 1.91 11.62
C PRO A 8 5.99 0.98 11.72
N ILE A 9 6.23 -0.34 11.61
CA ILE A 9 5.18 -1.35 11.67
C ILE A 9 5.19 -2.05 13.03
N THR A 10 4.04 -2.07 13.70
CA THR A 10 3.79 -2.88 14.90
C THR A 10 2.88 -4.07 14.57
N PRO A 11 2.76 -5.09 15.44
CA PRO A 11 1.85 -6.23 15.23
C PRO A 11 0.36 -5.82 15.09
N GLU A 12 -0.01 -4.66 15.61
CA GLU A 12 -1.36 -4.09 15.54
C GLU A 12 -1.59 -3.26 14.28
N THR A 13 -0.53 -2.88 13.57
CA THR A 13 -0.61 -2.04 12.37
C THR A 13 -1.31 -2.80 11.25
N LEU A 14 -2.45 -2.27 10.81
CA LEU A 14 -3.20 -2.80 9.68
C LEU A 14 -2.80 -2.09 8.38
N CYS A 15 -3.08 -2.74 7.24
CA CYS A 15 -2.85 -2.16 5.92
C CYS A 15 -3.51 -0.78 5.77
N ARG A 16 -4.77 -0.64 6.23
CA ARG A 16 -5.48 0.65 6.21
C ARG A 16 -4.76 1.75 6.96
N ASP A 17 -4.09 1.43 8.08
CA ASP A 17 -3.42 2.45 8.90
C ASP A 17 -2.20 3.00 8.13
N VAL A 18 -1.48 2.14 7.41
CA VAL A 18 -0.38 2.53 6.52
C VAL A 18 -0.88 3.36 5.35
N VAL A 19 -2.01 2.97 4.74
CA VAL A 19 -2.63 3.75 3.66
C VAL A 19 -2.96 5.15 4.15
N GLU A 20 -3.64 5.29 5.29
CA GLU A 20 -4.03 6.59 5.84
C GLU A 20 -2.82 7.46 6.22
N LEU A 21 -1.70 6.85 6.64
CA LEU A 21 -0.46 7.58 6.93
C LEU A 21 0.27 8.07 5.68
N CYS A 22 0.19 7.33 4.57
CA CYS A 22 0.92 7.63 3.33
C CYS A 22 0.10 8.44 2.31
N LYS A 23 -1.23 8.45 2.46
CA LYS A 23 -2.16 9.14 1.56
C LYS A 23 -2.15 10.64 1.79
N GLU A 24 -2.26 11.43 0.72
CA GLU A 24 -2.38 12.88 0.80
C GLU A 24 -3.83 13.31 1.11
N PRO A 25 -4.02 14.42 1.85
CA PRO A 25 -5.35 14.94 2.13
C PRO A 25 -6.08 15.32 0.82
N GLY A 26 -7.27 14.76 0.62
CA GLY A 26 -8.08 14.99 -0.58
C GLY A 26 -7.96 13.89 -1.66
N GLU A 27 -7.11 12.89 -1.45
CA GLU A 27 -7.05 11.74 -2.33
C GLU A 27 -8.27 10.81 -2.15
N GLY A 28 -8.66 10.12 -3.23
CA GLY A 28 -9.75 9.14 -3.25
C GLY A 28 -9.39 7.82 -2.55
N ASP A 29 -10.14 6.76 -2.82
CA ASP A 29 -9.82 5.43 -2.25
C ASP A 29 -8.40 5.01 -2.65
N CYS A 30 -7.59 4.58 -1.68
CA CYS A 30 -6.23 4.10 -1.90
C CYS A 30 -6.09 2.68 -1.36
N TYR A 31 -5.18 1.91 -1.95
CA TYR A 31 -4.87 0.56 -1.46
C TYR A 31 -3.36 0.31 -1.55
N LEU A 32 -2.88 -0.59 -0.70
CA LEU A 32 -1.49 -1.03 -0.71
C LEU A 32 -1.35 -2.33 -1.51
N SER A 33 -0.26 -2.47 -2.22
CA SER A 33 0.14 -3.74 -2.83
C SER A 33 1.58 -4.09 -2.49
N GLU A 34 1.86 -5.38 -2.49
CA GLU A 34 3.21 -5.93 -2.40
C GLU A 34 3.67 -6.39 -3.78
N ALA A 35 4.84 -5.93 -4.20
CA ALA A 35 5.42 -6.24 -5.48
C ALA A 35 6.75 -6.98 -5.30
N TRP A 36 6.89 -8.11 -5.99
CA TRP A 36 8.10 -8.92 -6.01
C TRP A 36 8.32 -9.55 -7.39
N ARG A 37 9.51 -9.35 -7.96
CA ARG A 37 9.95 -9.92 -9.26
C ARG A 37 8.95 -9.77 -10.41
N GLY A 38 8.22 -8.65 -10.45
CA GLY A 38 7.23 -8.36 -11.49
C GLY A 38 5.83 -8.92 -11.24
N SER A 39 5.64 -9.65 -10.13
CA SER A 39 4.32 -10.00 -9.61
C SER A 39 3.89 -8.98 -8.57
N GLU A 40 2.60 -8.68 -8.53
CA GLU A 40 1.99 -7.77 -7.57
C GLU A 40 0.76 -8.43 -6.93
N ARG A 41 0.60 -8.26 -5.62
CA ARG A 41 -0.57 -8.70 -4.86
C ARG A 41 -1.13 -7.53 -4.05
N VAL A 42 -2.44 -7.33 -4.13
CA VAL A 42 -3.14 -6.35 -3.29
C VAL A 42 -3.16 -6.86 -1.84
N VAL A 43 -2.78 -5.99 -0.90
CA VAL A 43 -2.89 -6.24 0.53
C VAL A 43 -4.25 -5.74 1.01
N GLY A 44 -5.06 -6.63 1.58
CA GLY A 44 -6.37 -6.30 2.10
C GLY A 44 -6.28 -5.32 3.26
N GLU A 45 -7.22 -4.37 3.35
CA GLU A 45 -7.24 -3.29 4.35
C GLU A 45 -7.17 -3.78 5.80
N GLY A 46 -7.73 -4.95 6.08
CA GLY A 46 -7.74 -5.59 7.41
C GLY A 46 -6.57 -6.55 7.67
N GLU A 47 -5.65 -6.72 6.72
CA GLU A 47 -4.46 -7.55 6.94
C GLU A 47 -3.46 -6.82 7.86
N ARG A 48 -2.79 -7.60 8.72
CA ARG A 48 -1.75 -7.09 9.63
C ARG A 48 -0.44 -6.97 8.86
N MET A 49 0.11 -5.77 8.79
CA MET A 49 1.33 -5.51 8.01
C MET A 49 2.54 -6.28 8.53
N MET A 50 2.61 -6.51 9.84
CA MET A 50 3.67 -7.34 10.43
C MET A 50 3.62 -8.78 9.88
N GLU A 51 2.43 -9.39 9.81
CA GLU A 51 2.27 -10.75 9.29
C GLU A 51 2.62 -10.82 7.80
N VAL A 52 2.15 -9.83 7.01
CA VAL A 52 2.47 -9.71 5.58
C VAL A 52 3.98 -9.63 5.36
N LEU A 53 4.69 -8.79 6.12
CA LEU A 53 6.15 -8.67 6.05
C LEU A 53 6.86 -9.98 6.44
N LEU A 54 6.40 -10.64 7.49
CA LEU A 54 6.99 -11.89 8.00
C LEU A 54 6.81 -13.05 7.03
N GLN A 55 5.71 -13.10 6.26
CA GLN A 55 5.47 -14.13 5.25
C GLN A 55 6.58 -14.19 4.18
N TRP A 56 7.23 -13.06 3.89
CA TRP A 56 8.35 -13.03 2.94
C TRP A 56 9.67 -13.55 3.50
N GLY A 57 9.81 -13.66 4.82
CA GLY A 57 10.99 -14.21 5.49
C GLY A 57 12.31 -13.57 5.04
N GLN A 58 13.15 -14.34 4.34
CA GLN A 58 14.45 -13.89 3.82
C GLN A 58 14.32 -12.95 2.60
N GLN A 59 13.22 -13.01 1.86
CA GLN A 59 12.99 -12.21 0.65
C GLN A 59 12.47 -10.79 0.95
N ARG A 60 12.19 -10.47 2.22
CA ARG A 60 11.59 -9.19 2.64
C ARG A 60 12.32 -7.93 2.12
N GLY A 61 13.63 -8.00 1.88
CA GLY A 61 14.42 -6.88 1.37
C GLY A 61 14.27 -6.62 -0.14
N GLU A 62 13.73 -7.59 -0.89
CA GLU A 62 13.46 -7.46 -2.33
C GLU A 62 12.02 -7.01 -2.62
N VAL A 63 11.12 -7.16 -1.65
CA VAL A 63 9.71 -6.80 -1.76
C VAL A 63 9.55 -5.30 -1.64
N ARG A 64 8.71 -4.72 -2.50
CA ARG A 64 8.35 -3.30 -2.44
C ARG A 64 6.87 -3.17 -2.14
N TYR A 65 6.52 -2.25 -1.27
CA TYR A 65 5.13 -1.89 -1.02
C TYR A 65 4.80 -0.62 -1.78
N LEU A 66 3.70 -0.65 -2.52
CA LEU A 66 3.28 0.43 -3.41
C LEU A 66 1.89 0.91 -2.97
N LEU A 67 1.74 2.22 -2.84
CA LEU A 67 0.45 2.85 -2.64
C LEU A 67 -0.18 3.14 -4.00
N HIS A 68 -1.40 2.67 -4.21
CA HIS A 68 -2.16 2.89 -5.43
C HIS A 68 -3.40 3.73 -5.14
N HIS A 69 -3.60 4.76 -5.94
CA HIS A 69 -4.81 5.56 -5.91
C HIS A 69 -5.82 4.91 -6.84
N ARG A 70 -6.95 4.46 -6.28
CA ARG A 70 -8.10 4.07 -7.05
C ARG A 70 -8.66 5.35 -7.65
N ARG A 71 -8.29 5.62 -8.91
CA ARG A 71 -8.98 6.65 -9.68
C ARG A 71 -10.46 6.30 -9.64
N ALA A 72 -11.28 7.22 -9.15
CA ALA A 72 -12.70 7.19 -9.51
C ALA A 72 -12.75 7.04 -11.04
N PRO A 73 -13.67 6.21 -11.59
CA PRO A 73 -13.89 6.25 -13.04
C PRO A 73 -14.08 7.72 -13.36
N ALA A 74 -13.21 8.27 -14.21
CA ALA A 74 -13.19 9.69 -14.49
C ALA A 74 -14.64 10.10 -14.71
N GLN A 75 -15.20 10.93 -13.83
CA GLN A 75 -16.33 11.72 -14.26
C GLN A 75 -15.77 12.44 -15.47
N GLU A 76 -16.25 12.02 -16.64
CA GLU A 76 -15.94 12.64 -17.90
C GLU A 76 -15.97 14.13 -17.63
N ALA A 77 -14.85 14.81 -17.87
CA ALA A 77 -14.76 16.25 -17.80
C ALA A 77 -15.64 16.79 -18.91
N GLY A 78 -16.95 16.78 -18.66
CA GLY A 78 -17.97 17.38 -19.49
C GLY A 78 -18.00 18.86 -19.17
N ARG A 79 -17.14 19.63 -19.86
CA ARG A 79 -17.47 20.88 -20.53
C ARG A 79 -16.25 21.54 -21.13
#